data_AF-A0A8J9YT90-F1
#
_entry.id   AF-A0A8J9YT90-F1
#
_cell.length_a   1.000
_cell.length_b   1.000
_cell.length_c   1.000
_cell.angle_alpha   90.00
_cell.angle_beta   90.00
_cell.angle_gamma   90.00
#
_symmetry.space_group_name_H-M   'P 1'
#
loop_
_entity.id
_entity.type
_entity.pdbx_description
1 polymer ?
#
loop_
_entity_poly.entity_id
_entity_poly.type
_entity_poly.pdbx_seq_one_letter_code
_entity_poly.pdbx_strand_id
1 'polypeptide(L)'
;MTEMASVAHVLRSRFRGCLAAAVAGDCIGAEFEEGRSRPIDKILAYVDHVNKQRGREVAFTDDTAMARSVASSLIQCKGFDARDMATRFAKEYKRESGRGYGGNVITVFYRLLEEDLQDVFEPSRQQFDGRGSWGNGGAMRVAPVALYAYGDVEKVKDIAKQTAMITHFNREGYNGAILEALAVHLALKQNKDEDLNVIKFVDTLLEKMRIVEGDEAGGSQSEGPNIGQSEDSKTGQSEDPEGDQSEEEKGSKEAAASKEASLPNQPYCAKLEIMKEFLQKENVSRQDVRDQLGNDIKALNSVPAAIFSFLHCMRSVDDIPTDNALERTIIYAISLGGDTDTIATMAGAIAGAYYGIEYVPPPWMKACEGANDAVRFADQLYCLATGETIEKDNGEKDKGDEAKPSTTD
;
A
#
# COMPACT_ATOMS: atom_id res chain seq x y z
N MET A 1 -22.82 28.60 -8.34
CA MET A 1 -22.89 27.43 -9.24
C MET A 1 -21.52 27.10 -9.82
N THR A 2 -20.72 28.07 -10.28
CA THR A 2 -19.37 27.86 -10.86
C THR A 2 -18.31 27.34 -9.88
N GLU A 3 -18.28 27.84 -8.63
CA GLU A 3 -17.27 27.45 -7.64
C GLU A 3 -17.48 26.02 -7.10
N MET A 4 -18.72 25.64 -6.77
CA MET A 4 -19.04 24.26 -6.36
C MET A 4 -18.81 23.25 -7.49
N ALA A 5 -19.12 23.61 -8.75
CA ALA A 5 -18.82 22.75 -9.90
C ALA A 5 -17.31 22.55 -10.10
N SER A 6 -16.50 23.57 -9.79
CA SER A 6 -15.03 23.49 -9.81
C SER A 6 -14.51 22.55 -8.72
N VAL A 7 -15.01 22.66 -7.48
CA VAL A 7 -14.60 21.80 -6.35
C VAL A 7 -14.97 20.33 -6.59
N ALA A 8 -16.18 20.06 -7.07
CA ALA A 8 -16.64 18.72 -7.44
C ALA A 8 -15.75 18.10 -8.54
N HIS A 9 -15.41 18.89 -9.56
CA HIS A 9 -14.52 18.47 -10.63
C HIS A 9 -13.12 18.12 -10.12
N VAL A 10 -12.53 18.96 -9.25
CA VAL A 10 -11.21 18.72 -8.65
C VAL A 10 -11.23 17.46 -7.79
N LEU A 11 -12.23 17.27 -6.93
CA LEU A 11 -12.30 16.08 -6.08
C LEU A 11 -12.47 14.80 -6.90
N ARG A 12 -13.31 14.82 -7.93
CA ARG A 12 -13.48 13.67 -8.84
C ARG A 12 -12.19 13.34 -9.59
N SER A 13 -11.47 14.36 -10.07
CA SER A 13 -10.15 14.17 -10.68
C SER A 13 -9.20 13.45 -9.72
N ARG A 14 -9.21 13.79 -8.44
CA ARG A 14 -8.36 13.18 -7.40
C ARG A 14 -8.75 11.76 -7.05
N PHE A 15 -10.03 11.43 -7.07
CA PHE A 15 -10.50 10.05 -6.96
C PHE A 15 -9.95 9.19 -8.12
N ARG A 16 -10.06 9.71 -9.35
CA ARG A 16 -9.54 9.04 -10.54
C ARG A 16 -8.03 8.90 -10.50
N GLY A 17 -7.32 9.99 -10.18
CA GLY A 17 -5.88 10.02 -10.04
C GLY A 17 -5.38 9.00 -9.03
N CYS A 18 -6.04 8.89 -7.87
CA CYS A 18 -5.70 7.92 -6.83
C CYS A 18 -5.64 6.48 -7.37
N LEU A 19 -6.75 5.97 -7.94
CA LEU A 19 -6.77 4.57 -8.39
C LEU A 19 -5.93 4.36 -9.66
N ALA A 20 -5.92 5.33 -10.59
CA ALA A 20 -5.13 5.20 -11.82
C ALA A 20 -3.62 5.21 -11.56
N ALA A 21 -3.15 6.05 -10.64
CA ALA A 21 -1.75 6.12 -10.26
C ALA A 21 -1.32 4.90 -9.42
N ALA A 22 -2.22 4.34 -8.60
CA ALA A 22 -1.98 3.06 -7.94
C ALA A 22 -1.72 1.95 -8.97
N VAL A 23 -2.62 1.80 -9.96
CA VAL A 23 -2.45 0.82 -11.06
C VAL A 23 -1.15 1.05 -11.83
N ALA A 24 -0.81 2.32 -12.12
CA ALA A 24 0.45 2.62 -12.80
C ALA A 24 1.68 2.28 -11.95
N GLY A 25 1.62 2.51 -10.64
CA GLY A 25 2.66 2.14 -9.68
C GLY A 25 2.90 0.64 -9.64
N ASP A 26 1.83 -0.15 -9.54
CA ASP A 26 1.84 -1.61 -9.64
C ASP A 26 2.47 -2.06 -10.98
N CYS A 27 1.84 -1.70 -12.11
CA CYS A 27 2.26 -2.16 -13.44
C CYS A 27 3.72 -1.83 -13.75
N ILE A 28 4.17 -0.61 -13.44
CA ILE A 28 5.53 -0.16 -13.76
C ILE A 28 6.52 -0.72 -12.72
N GLY A 29 6.12 -0.82 -11.46
CA GLY A 29 6.96 -1.32 -10.37
C GLY A 29 7.21 -2.83 -10.46
N ALA A 30 6.29 -3.60 -11.02
CA ALA A 30 6.38 -5.06 -11.15
C ALA A 30 7.59 -5.51 -11.99
N GLU A 31 8.01 -4.73 -12.99
CA GLU A 31 9.21 -5.01 -13.80
C GLU A 31 10.50 -5.09 -12.97
N PHE A 32 10.51 -4.47 -11.79
CA PHE A 32 11.69 -4.34 -10.94
C PHE A 32 11.63 -5.15 -9.64
N GLU A 33 10.57 -5.92 -9.45
CA GLU A 33 10.33 -6.75 -8.27
C GLU A 33 11.29 -7.96 -8.29
N GLU A 34 12.54 -7.77 -7.86
CA GLU A 34 13.55 -8.86 -7.88
C GLU A 34 14.80 -8.49 -7.05
N GLY A 35 14.68 -8.51 -5.71
CA GLY A 35 15.75 -8.71 -4.72
C GLY A 35 17.01 -7.81 -4.72
N ARG A 36 17.21 -6.91 -5.68
CA ARG A 36 18.34 -5.97 -5.75
C ARG A 36 17.85 -4.63 -6.28
N SER A 37 18.26 -3.55 -5.62
CA SER A 37 18.12 -2.19 -6.16
C SER A 37 18.70 -2.14 -7.57
N ARG A 38 17.87 -1.71 -8.52
CA ARG A 38 18.27 -1.52 -9.92
C ARG A 38 18.81 -0.10 -10.08
N PRO A 39 19.88 0.09 -10.86
CA PRO A 39 20.37 1.42 -11.18
C PRO A 39 19.27 2.33 -11.75
N ILE A 40 19.26 3.61 -11.35
CA ILE A 40 18.21 4.57 -11.73
C ILE A 40 18.09 4.73 -13.24
N ASP A 41 19.20 4.62 -13.99
CA ASP A 41 19.20 4.68 -15.46
C ASP A 41 18.37 3.57 -16.11
N LYS A 42 18.26 2.39 -15.48
CA LYS A 42 17.43 1.29 -15.97
C LYS A 42 15.94 1.56 -15.75
N ILE A 43 15.60 2.13 -14.60
CA ILE A 43 14.23 2.53 -14.27
C ILE A 43 13.77 3.63 -15.23
N LEU A 44 14.60 4.67 -15.41
CA LEU A 44 14.31 5.76 -16.35
C LEU A 44 14.18 5.27 -17.79
N ALA A 45 15.04 4.34 -18.23
CA ALA A 45 14.94 3.77 -19.58
C ALA A 45 13.65 2.97 -19.80
N TYR A 46 13.18 2.24 -18.78
CA TYR A 46 11.91 1.50 -18.85
C TYR A 46 10.71 2.46 -18.84
N VAL A 47 10.70 3.46 -17.95
CA VAL A 47 9.63 4.47 -17.93
C VAL A 47 9.57 5.23 -19.24
N ASP A 48 10.72 5.58 -19.84
CA ASP A 48 10.78 6.17 -21.18
C ASP A 48 10.24 5.22 -22.27
N HIS A 49 10.47 3.91 -22.15
CA HIS A 49 9.88 2.89 -23.03
C HIS A 49 8.35 2.88 -22.96
N VAL A 50 7.80 2.86 -21.74
CA VAL A 50 6.34 2.94 -21.47
C VAL A 50 5.76 4.27 -21.97
N ASN A 51 6.43 5.39 -21.70
CA ASN A 51 6.03 6.73 -22.16
C ASN A 51 5.98 6.83 -23.69
N LYS A 52 6.91 6.18 -24.39
CA LYS A 52 6.93 6.10 -25.86
C LYS A 52 5.92 5.11 -26.43
N GLN A 53 5.13 4.44 -25.57
CA GLN A 53 4.16 3.40 -25.94
C GLN A 53 4.79 2.32 -26.84
N ARG A 54 6.04 1.98 -26.54
CA ARG A 54 6.75 0.89 -27.21
C ARG A 54 6.44 -0.36 -26.40
N GLY A 55 6.08 -1.45 -27.08
CA GLY A 55 5.80 -2.73 -26.42
C GLY A 55 4.32 -3.09 -26.30
N ARG A 56 4.06 -4.10 -25.47
CA ARG A 56 2.72 -4.62 -25.18
C ARG A 56 2.15 -3.86 -23.97
N GLU A 57 0.87 -4.11 -23.69
CA GLU A 57 0.25 -3.73 -22.42
C GLU A 57 1.11 -4.23 -21.24
N VAL A 58 1.26 -3.38 -20.23
CA VAL A 58 1.97 -3.66 -18.98
C VAL A 58 0.94 -4.20 -18.00
N ALA A 59 1.07 -5.47 -17.65
CA ALA A 59 0.12 -6.16 -16.79
C ALA A 59 0.23 -5.71 -15.33
N PHE A 60 -0.89 -5.70 -14.62
CA PHE A 60 -0.93 -5.48 -13.18
C PHE A 60 -0.67 -6.78 -12.38
N THR A 61 -0.32 -6.66 -11.09
CA THR A 61 -0.11 -7.77 -10.14
C THR A 61 -1.30 -7.99 -9.18
N ASP A 62 -1.11 -8.74 -8.10
CA ASP A 62 -2.16 -8.97 -7.11
C ASP A 62 -2.61 -7.69 -6.40
N ASP A 63 -1.76 -6.66 -6.34
CA ASP A 63 -2.06 -5.32 -5.84
C ASP A 63 -3.34 -4.76 -6.46
N THR A 64 -3.34 -4.59 -7.78
CA THR A 64 -4.51 -4.10 -8.52
C THR A 64 -5.65 -5.12 -8.50
N ALA A 65 -5.37 -6.43 -8.62
CA ALA A 65 -6.42 -7.45 -8.60
C ALA A 65 -7.25 -7.41 -7.31
N MET A 66 -6.56 -7.29 -6.16
CA MET A 66 -7.21 -7.18 -4.87
C MET A 66 -7.85 -5.80 -4.65
N ALA A 67 -7.23 -4.71 -5.12
CA ALA A 67 -7.83 -3.36 -5.05
C ALA A 67 -9.16 -3.29 -5.83
N ARG A 68 -9.24 -3.92 -7.01
CA ARG A 68 -10.48 -4.05 -7.80
C ARG A 68 -11.55 -4.82 -7.02
N SER A 69 -11.16 -5.87 -6.31
CA SER A 69 -12.08 -6.64 -5.45
C SER A 69 -12.62 -5.81 -4.28
N VAL A 70 -11.78 -5.00 -3.63
CA VAL A 70 -12.20 -4.05 -2.58
C VAL A 70 -13.18 -3.03 -3.15
N ALA A 71 -12.82 -2.35 -4.24
CA ALA A 71 -13.67 -1.34 -4.88
C ALA A 71 -15.02 -1.94 -5.29
N SER A 72 -15.01 -3.09 -5.97
CA SER A 72 -16.21 -3.76 -6.44
C SER A 72 -17.15 -4.18 -5.30
N SER A 73 -16.60 -4.67 -4.18
CA SER A 73 -17.39 -5.00 -2.99
C SER A 73 -18.06 -3.77 -2.38
N LEU A 74 -17.28 -2.70 -2.12
CA LEU A 74 -17.80 -1.45 -1.56
C LEU A 74 -18.89 -0.83 -2.43
N ILE A 75 -18.72 -0.89 -3.75
CA ILE A 75 -19.70 -0.36 -4.71
C ILE A 75 -20.98 -1.20 -4.73
N GLN A 76 -20.85 -2.52 -4.85
CA GLN A 76 -21.99 -3.42 -4.96
C GLN A 76 -22.81 -3.44 -3.66
N CYS A 77 -22.14 -3.50 -2.51
CA CYS A 77 -22.79 -3.55 -1.20
C CYS A 77 -23.15 -2.15 -0.67
N LYS A 78 -22.71 -1.08 -1.33
CA LYS A 78 -22.83 0.33 -0.88
C LYS A 78 -22.30 0.54 0.55
N GLY A 79 -21.31 -0.26 0.93
CA GLY A 79 -20.87 -0.45 2.31
C GLY A 79 -19.84 -1.55 2.41
N PHE A 80 -19.25 -1.68 3.59
CA PHE A 80 -18.38 -2.81 3.89
C PHE A 80 -19.22 -4.05 4.22
N ASP A 81 -19.02 -5.12 3.45
CA ASP A 81 -19.52 -6.46 3.73
C ASP A 81 -18.33 -7.42 3.71
N ALA A 82 -17.95 -7.90 4.90
CA ALA A 82 -16.77 -8.74 5.05
C ALA A 82 -16.87 -10.05 4.23
N ARG A 83 -18.07 -10.63 4.10
CA ARG A 83 -18.25 -11.92 3.44
C ARG A 83 -18.25 -11.75 1.92
N ASP A 84 -18.91 -10.74 1.37
CA ASP A 84 -18.84 -10.42 -0.06
C ASP A 84 -17.39 -10.11 -0.46
N MET A 85 -16.69 -9.27 0.32
CA MET A 85 -15.31 -8.90 0.02
C MET A 85 -14.35 -10.10 0.08
N ALA A 86 -14.45 -10.93 1.12
CA ALA A 86 -13.65 -12.14 1.26
C ALA A 86 -13.91 -13.14 0.11
N THR A 87 -15.18 -13.31 -0.27
CA THR A 87 -15.56 -14.15 -1.42
C THR A 87 -14.96 -13.64 -2.72
N ARG A 88 -14.94 -12.32 -2.93
CA ARG A 88 -14.33 -11.71 -4.12
C ARG A 88 -12.83 -11.92 -4.17
N PHE A 89 -12.11 -11.74 -3.06
CA PHE A 89 -10.67 -12.04 -3.02
C PHE A 89 -10.38 -13.48 -3.45
N ALA A 90 -11.11 -14.43 -2.89
CA ALA A 90 -10.87 -15.83 -3.20
C ALA A 90 -11.27 -16.22 -4.63
N LYS A 91 -12.36 -15.64 -5.16
CA LYS A 91 -12.78 -15.84 -6.56
C LYS A 91 -11.82 -15.18 -7.55
N GLU A 92 -11.29 -14.01 -7.23
CA GLU A 92 -10.29 -13.30 -8.03
C GLU A 92 -9.02 -14.15 -8.14
N TYR A 93 -8.48 -14.61 -7.00
CA TYR A 93 -7.35 -15.53 -6.95
C TYR A 93 -7.59 -16.80 -7.77
N LYS A 94 -8.78 -17.41 -7.62
CA LYS A 94 -9.13 -18.63 -8.38
C LYS A 94 -9.20 -18.38 -9.89
N ARG A 95 -9.60 -17.17 -10.33
CA ARG A 95 -9.68 -16.80 -11.74
C ARG A 95 -8.30 -16.56 -12.34
N GLU A 96 -7.43 -15.87 -11.62
CA GLU A 96 -6.13 -15.38 -12.11
C GLU A 96 -5.01 -15.59 -11.07
N SER A 97 -4.73 -16.83 -10.71
CA SER A 97 -3.77 -17.16 -9.64
C SER A 97 -2.31 -16.77 -9.92
N GLY A 98 -1.99 -16.45 -11.17
CA GLY A 98 -0.64 -16.09 -11.64
C GLY A 98 -0.28 -14.60 -11.51
N ARG A 99 -1.02 -13.83 -10.70
CA ARG A 99 -0.84 -12.37 -10.56
C ARG A 99 0.23 -11.92 -9.57
N GLY A 100 0.90 -12.81 -8.85
CA GLY A 100 1.97 -12.42 -7.91
C GLY A 100 1.71 -12.74 -6.43
N TYR A 101 0.50 -13.21 -6.10
CA TYR A 101 0.07 -13.46 -4.71
C TYR A 101 1.11 -14.16 -3.82
N GLY A 102 1.39 -13.54 -2.67
CA GLY A 102 2.29 -14.12 -1.66
C GLY A 102 1.86 -15.52 -1.20
N GLY A 103 2.78 -16.47 -1.18
CA GLY A 103 2.46 -17.90 -1.01
C GLY A 103 1.62 -18.26 0.22
N ASN A 104 1.75 -17.51 1.33
CA ASN A 104 0.99 -17.79 2.55
C ASN A 104 -0.50 -17.41 2.42
N VAL A 105 -0.83 -16.34 1.69
CA VAL A 105 -2.22 -15.84 1.55
C VAL A 105 -3.10 -16.78 0.73
N ILE A 106 -2.49 -17.62 -0.09
CA ILE A 106 -3.17 -18.64 -0.90
C ILE A 106 -4.01 -19.58 -0.02
N THR A 107 -3.48 -19.99 1.14
CA THR A 107 -4.21 -20.87 2.07
C THR A 107 -5.47 -20.19 2.61
N VAL A 108 -5.42 -18.89 2.85
CA VAL A 108 -6.59 -18.09 3.24
C VAL A 108 -7.63 -18.09 2.13
N PHE A 109 -7.24 -17.87 0.87
CA PHE A 109 -8.20 -17.86 -0.24
C PHE A 109 -8.93 -19.18 -0.42
N TYR A 110 -8.25 -20.33 -0.29
CA TYR A 110 -8.92 -21.62 -0.37
C TYR A 110 -9.95 -21.80 0.74
N ARG A 111 -9.62 -21.40 1.97
CA ARG A 111 -10.54 -21.49 3.11
C ARG A 111 -11.72 -20.54 3.00
N LEU A 112 -11.52 -19.35 2.43
CA LEU A 112 -12.60 -18.38 2.17
C LEU A 112 -13.65 -18.88 1.15
N LEU A 113 -13.39 -19.98 0.43
CA LEU A 113 -14.35 -20.62 -0.47
C LEU A 113 -15.11 -21.78 0.19
N GLU A 114 -14.81 -22.13 1.44
CA GLU A 114 -15.51 -23.19 2.18
C GLU A 114 -16.94 -22.75 2.50
N GLU A 115 -17.93 -23.58 2.16
CA GLU A 115 -19.36 -23.24 2.31
C GLU A 115 -19.78 -23.12 3.78
N ASP A 116 -19.13 -23.85 4.67
CA ASP A 116 -19.41 -23.90 6.11
C ASP A 116 -18.62 -22.87 6.93
N LEU A 117 -17.72 -22.09 6.30
CA LEU A 117 -16.96 -21.04 6.98
C LEU A 117 -17.92 -19.97 7.53
N GLN A 118 -17.92 -19.80 8.87
CA GLN A 118 -18.78 -18.83 9.56
C GLN A 118 -18.09 -17.47 9.76
N ASP A 119 -16.83 -17.47 10.22
CA ASP A 119 -16.02 -16.28 10.44
C ASP A 119 -15.00 -16.11 9.30
N VAL A 120 -15.18 -15.09 8.45
CA VAL A 120 -14.27 -14.81 7.33
C VAL A 120 -12.92 -14.24 7.76
N PHE A 121 -12.76 -13.87 9.03
CA PHE A 121 -11.49 -13.43 9.61
C PHE A 121 -10.70 -14.58 10.25
N GLU A 122 -11.32 -15.74 10.46
CA GLU A 122 -10.67 -16.89 11.09
C GLU A 122 -9.48 -17.42 10.26
N PRO A 123 -9.55 -17.52 8.92
CA PRO A 123 -8.46 -18.11 8.15
C PRO A 123 -7.15 -17.31 8.24
N SER A 124 -7.25 -15.98 8.18
CA SER A 124 -6.09 -15.08 8.33
C SER A 124 -5.56 -15.07 9.75
N ARG A 125 -6.44 -15.17 10.75
CA ARG A 125 -6.08 -15.23 12.17
C ARG A 125 -5.21 -16.45 12.48
N GLN A 126 -5.47 -17.57 11.82
CA GLN A 126 -4.72 -18.81 12.03
C GLN A 126 -3.36 -18.86 11.34
N GLN A 127 -3.08 -17.95 10.39
CA GLN A 127 -1.76 -17.90 9.78
C GLN A 127 -0.65 -17.63 10.81
N PHE A 128 0.56 -18.13 10.55
CA PHE A 128 1.75 -17.90 11.36
C PHE A 128 1.56 -18.24 12.85
N ASP A 129 1.05 -19.44 13.13
CA ASP A 129 0.79 -19.95 14.49
C ASP A 129 -0.20 -19.09 15.28
N GLY A 130 -1.22 -18.55 14.61
CA GLY A 130 -2.22 -17.69 15.25
C GLY A 130 -1.83 -16.20 15.35
N ARG A 131 -0.66 -15.81 14.83
CA ARG A 131 -0.20 -14.40 14.86
C ARG A 131 -0.76 -13.56 13.71
N GLY A 132 -1.23 -14.20 12.63
CA GLY A 132 -1.62 -13.56 11.38
C GLY A 132 -0.44 -13.00 10.57
N SER A 133 -0.70 -12.67 9.31
CA SER A 133 0.30 -12.03 8.42
C SER A 133 0.53 -10.56 8.78
N TRP A 134 1.80 -10.15 8.86
CA TRP A 134 2.27 -8.76 8.97
C TRP A 134 2.67 -8.14 7.60
N GLY A 135 2.40 -8.87 6.51
CA GLY A 135 2.65 -8.39 5.15
C GLY A 135 1.86 -7.14 4.77
N ASN A 136 2.29 -6.47 3.72
CA ASN A 136 1.69 -5.24 3.19
C ASN A 136 0.48 -5.48 2.28
N GLY A 137 0.10 -6.73 2.01
CA GLY A 137 -1.01 -7.04 1.11
C GLY A 137 -2.36 -6.46 1.56
N GLY A 138 -2.52 -6.16 2.85
CA GLY A 138 -3.67 -5.39 3.36
C GLY A 138 -3.65 -3.92 2.93
N ALA A 139 -2.47 -3.30 2.90
CA ALA A 139 -2.26 -1.89 2.56
C ALA A 139 -2.26 -1.64 1.05
N MET A 140 -1.65 -2.51 0.25
CA MET A 140 -1.55 -2.36 -1.21
C MET A 140 -2.90 -2.16 -1.92
N ARG A 141 -3.98 -2.67 -1.31
CA ARG A 141 -5.34 -2.68 -1.87
C ARG A 141 -6.32 -1.71 -1.20
N VAL A 142 -5.88 -0.89 -0.24
CA VAL A 142 -6.79 -0.19 0.68
C VAL A 142 -7.28 1.17 0.16
N ALA A 143 -6.65 1.74 -0.88
CA ALA A 143 -7.00 3.05 -1.42
C ALA A 143 -8.51 3.25 -1.72
N PRO A 144 -9.26 2.27 -2.29
CA PRO A 144 -10.70 2.41 -2.49
C PRO A 144 -11.51 2.70 -1.21
N VAL A 145 -11.03 2.24 -0.04
CA VAL A 145 -11.66 2.52 1.26
C VAL A 145 -11.61 4.01 1.58
N ALA A 146 -10.46 4.65 1.39
CA ALA A 146 -10.28 6.09 1.63
C ALA A 146 -11.16 6.94 0.71
N LEU A 147 -11.39 6.47 -0.54
CA LEU A 147 -12.32 7.11 -1.47
C LEU A 147 -13.77 6.96 -1.01
N TYR A 148 -14.22 5.73 -0.72
CA TYR A 148 -15.58 5.46 -0.28
C TYR A 148 -15.94 6.20 1.02
N ALA A 149 -15.02 6.21 1.98
CA ALA A 149 -15.20 6.83 3.29
C ALA A 149 -14.65 8.27 3.36
N TYR A 150 -14.49 8.97 2.23
CA TYR A 150 -13.90 10.31 2.16
C TYR A 150 -14.49 11.32 3.17
N GLY A 151 -15.80 11.23 3.44
CA GLY A 151 -16.51 12.11 4.37
C GLY A 151 -16.24 11.83 5.86
N ASP A 152 -15.69 10.66 6.22
CA ASP A 152 -15.64 10.17 7.60
C ASP A 152 -14.34 9.39 7.87
N VAL A 153 -13.42 10.02 8.61
CA VAL A 153 -12.10 9.45 8.93
C VAL A 153 -12.17 8.26 9.87
N GLU A 154 -13.19 8.15 10.73
CA GLU A 154 -13.36 6.99 11.61
C GLU A 154 -13.76 5.78 10.76
N LYS A 155 -14.69 5.99 9.82
CA LYS A 155 -15.07 4.98 8.83
C LYS A 155 -13.89 4.55 7.93
N VAL A 156 -12.96 5.45 7.61
CA VAL A 156 -11.71 5.08 6.91
C VAL A 156 -10.91 4.07 7.74
N LYS A 157 -10.65 4.38 9.03
CA LYS A 157 -9.88 3.49 9.92
C LYS A 157 -10.57 2.13 10.10
N ASP A 158 -11.88 2.14 10.38
CA ASP A 158 -12.65 0.94 10.66
C ASP A 158 -12.73 -0.02 9.47
N ILE A 159 -13.00 0.50 8.28
CA ILE A 159 -13.10 -0.33 7.07
C ILE A 159 -11.71 -0.78 6.60
N ALA A 160 -10.68 0.08 6.71
CA ALA A 160 -9.31 -0.29 6.37
C ALA A 160 -8.83 -1.46 7.24
N LYS A 161 -9.07 -1.38 8.55
CA LYS A 161 -8.76 -2.46 9.51
C LYS A 161 -9.47 -3.75 9.12
N GLN A 162 -10.79 -3.72 8.97
CA GLN A 162 -11.58 -4.91 8.68
C GLN A 162 -11.21 -5.53 7.32
N THR A 163 -11.03 -4.71 6.28
CA THR A 163 -10.60 -5.18 4.95
C THR A 163 -9.22 -5.85 5.00
N ALA A 164 -8.29 -5.31 5.78
CA ALA A 164 -6.97 -5.91 5.97
C ALA A 164 -7.07 -7.23 6.73
N MET A 165 -7.83 -7.28 7.83
CA MET A 165 -8.01 -8.46 8.69
C MET A 165 -8.53 -9.70 7.96
N ILE A 166 -9.20 -9.57 6.80
CA ILE A 166 -9.62 -10.73 5.98
C ILE A 166 -8.41 -11.59 5.56
N THR A 167 -7.22 -11.01 5.41
CA THR A 167 -5.98 -11.73 5.03
C THR A 167 -4.79 -11.46 5.96
N HIS A 168 -4.79 -10.35 6.69
CA HIS A 168 -3.69 -9.86 7.50
C HIS A 168 -4.20 -9.53 8.90
N PHE A 169 -4.35 -10.57 9.73
CA PHE A 169 -4.88 -10.41 11.09
C PHE A 169 -3.84 -9.85 12.08
N ASN A 170 -2.56 -9.80 11.71
CA ASN A 170 -1.55 -9.21 12.57
C ASN A 170 -1.72 -7.68 12.63
N ARG A 171 -1.51 -7.10 13.81
CA ARG A 171 -1.58 -5.64 14.01
C ARG A 171 -0.66 -4.86 13.11
N GLU A 172 0.55 -5.36 12.85
CA GLU A 172 1.46 -4.69 11.94
C GLU A 172 0.90 -4.67 10.52
N GLY A 173 0.25 -5.75 10.08
CA GLY A 173 -0.41 -5.81 8.78
C GLY A 173 -1.58 -4.84 8.66
N TYR A 174 -2.57 -4.93 9.57
CA TYR A 174 -3.77 -4.09 9.47
C TYR A 174 -3.53 -2.62 9.85
N ASN A 175 -2.61 -2.30 10.78
CA ASN A 175 -2.27 -0.91 11.08
C ASN A 175 -1.54 -0.24 9.92
N GLY A 176 -0.78 -1.00 9.11
CA GLY A 176 -0.22 -0.50 7.87
C GLY A 176 -1.30 -0.13 6.86
N ALA A 177 -2.34 -0.95 6.73
CA ALA A 177 -3.49 -0.62 5.88
C ALA A 177 -4.27 0.60 6.38
N ILE A 178 -4.41 0.76 7.71
CA ILE A 178 -4.99 1.97 8.29
C ILE A 178 -4.13 3.20 7.95
N LEU A 179 -2.81 3.12 8.15
CA LEU A 179 -1.89 4.22 7.87
C LEU A 179 -1.93 4.63 6.39
N GLU A 180 -1.90 3.67 5.47
CA GLU A 180 -2.00 3.93 4.03
C GLU A 180 -3.34 4.59 3.67
N ALA A 181 -4.46 4.06 4.17
CA ALA A 181 -5.78 4.65 3.94
C ALA A 181 -5.88 6.08 4.52
N LEU A 182 -5.27 6.34 5.67
CA LEU A 182 -5.19 7.67 6.27
C LEU A 182 -4.31 8.62 5.45
N ALA A 183 -3.21 8.15 4.86
CA ALA A 183 -2.36 8.95 3.98
C ALA A 183 -3.11 9.36 2.71
N VAL A 184 -3.82 8.43 2.06
CA VAL A 184 -4.69 8.72 0.91
C VAL A 184 -5.82 9.70 1.30
N HIS A 185 -6.49 9.46 2.43
CA HIS A 185 -7.54 10.35 2.93
C HIS A 185 -7.02 11.77 3.20
N LEU A 186 -5.88 11.88 3.88
CA LEU A 186 -5.26 13.16 4.19
C LEU A 186 -4.80 13.87 2.93
N ALA A 187 -4.26 13.15 1.94
CA ALA A 187 -3.94 13.68 0.63
C ALA A 187 -5.18 14.33 0.03
N LEU A 188 -6.31 13.61 -0.11
CA LEU A 188 -7.59 14.13 -0.67
C LEU A 188 -8.12 15.39 0.03
N LYS A 189 -7.82 15.57 1.32
CA LYS A 189 -8.27 16.74 2.10
C LYS A 189 -7.40 17.98 1.95
N GLN A 190 -6.23 17.87 1.30
CA GLN A 190 -5.35 19.03 1.11
C GLN A 190 -5.97 20.06 0.16
N ASN A 191 -5.79 21.34 0.50
CA ASN A 191 -6.08 22.46 -0.39
C ASN A 191 -5.02 22.51 -1.49
N LYS A 192 -5.43 22.59 -2.76
CA LYS A 192 -4.52 22.64 -3.90
C LYS A 192 -3.97 24.03 -4.19
N ASP A 193 -4.58 25.06 -3.60
CA ASP A 193 -4.15 26.45 -3.74
C ASP A 193 -2.98 26.80 -2.80
N GLU A 194 -2.58 25.87 -1.93
CA GLU A 194 -1.49 26.01 -0.97
C GLU A 194 -0.46 24.90 -1.18
N ASP A 195 0.82 25.25 -1.02
CA ASP A 195 1.89 24.26 -1.00
C ASP A 195 1.69 23.27 0.15
N LEU A 196 1.90 21.98 -0.12
CA LEU A 196 1.79 20.95 0.91
C LEU A 196 2.85 21.16 2.01
N ASN A 197 2.38 21.40 3.23
CA ASN A 197 3.26 21.32 4.40
C ASN A 197 3.52 19.85 4.77
N VAL A 198 4.61 19.30 4.25
CA VAL A 198 4.99 17.89 4.45
C VAL A 198 5.18 17.51 5.93
N ILE A 199 5.63 18.44 6.77
CA ILE A 199 5.81 18.19 8.21
C ILE A 199 4.46 18.09 8.91
N LYS A 200 3.54 19.02 8.62
CA LYS A 200 2.17 18.97 9.14
C LYS A 200 1.43 17.72 8.67
N PHE A 201 1.68 17.27 7.44
CA PHE A 201 1.12 16.02 6.92
C PHE A 201 1.55 14.82 7.79
N VAL A 202 2.86 14.69 8.07
CA VAL A 202 3.38 13.62 8.94
C VAL A 202 2.86 13.76 10.37
N ASP A 203 2.84 14.98 10.94
CA ASP A 203 2.32 15.22 12.29
C ASP A 203 0.85 14.80 12.43
N THR A 204 0.04 15.03 11.38
CA THR A 204 -1.37 14.61 11.35
C THR A 204 -1.51 13.09 11.32
N LEU A 205 -0.67 12.38 10.54
CA LEU A 205 -0.66 10.92 10.52
C LEU A 205 -0.18 10.35 11.86
N LEU A 206 0.86 10.95 12.44
CA LEU A 206 1.42 10.57 13.73
C LEU A 206 0.39 10.68 14.86
N GLU A 207 -0.38 11.78 14.91
CA GLU A 207 -1.46 11.94 15.89
C GLU A 207 -2.50 10.81 15.77
N LYS A 208 -2.91 10.49 14.54
CA LYS A 208 -3.89 9.42 14.29
C LYS A 208 -3.33 8.04 14.64
N MET A 209 -2.08 7.76 14.29
CA MET A 209 -1.45 6.47 14.59
C MET A 209 -1.16 6.28 16.07
N ARG A 210 -0.90 7.36 16.82
CA ARG A 210 -0.78 7.26 18.29
C ARG A 210 -2.06 6.76 18.95
N ILE A 211 -3.22 7.12 18.40
CA ILE A 211 -4.51 6.61 18.87
C ILE A 211 -4.67 5.14 18.43
N VAL A 212 -4.45 4.85 17.14
CA VAL A 212 -4.59 3.49 16.57
C VAL A 212 -3.68 2.47 17.28
N GLU A 213 -2.43 2.81 17.51
CA GLU A 213 -1.46 1.94 18.20
C GLU A 213 -1.58 2.02 19.75
N GLY A 214 -2.20 3.08 20.28
CA GLY A 214 -2.38 3.31 21.72
C GLY A 214 -3.61 2.61 22.32
N ASP A 215 -4.76 2.64 21.64
CA ASP A 215 -6.00 2.02 22.10
C ASP A 215 -5.86 0.50 22.27
N GLU A 216 -4.93 -0.13 21.55
CA GLU A 216 -4.71 -1.58 21.60
C GLU A 216 -3.71 -2.03 22.67
N ALA A 217 -2.97 -1.11 23.30
CA ALA A 217 -2.06 -1.43 24.41
C ALA A 217 -2.81 -1.75 25.73
N GLY A 218 -4.10 -1.40 25.83
CA GLY A 218 -4.96 -1.70 26.98
C GLY A 218 -5.72 -3.03 26.90
N GLY A 219 -5.70 -3.72 25.75
CA GLY A 219 -6.30 -5.04 25.58
C GLY A 219 -5.30 -6.14 25.88
N SER A 220 -5.34 -6.69 27.09
CA SER A 220 -4.51 -7.82 27.53
C SER A 220 -4.48 -8.96 26.48
N GLN A 221 -3.27 -9.29 26.01
CA GLN A 221 -3.00 -10.59 25.39
C GLN A 221 -3.31 -11.67 26.43
N SER A 222 -4.31 -12.50 26.17
CA SER A 222 -4.50 -13.72 26.95
C SER A 222 -3.33 -14.66 26.65
N GLU A 223 -2.44 -14.84 27.61
CA GLU A 223 -1.40 -15.86 27.59
C GLU A 223 -2.04 -17.24 27.39
N GLY A 224 -1.60 -17.96 26.36
CA GLY A 224 -1.97 -19.36 26.14
C GLY A 224 -1.41 -20.26 27.25
N PRO A 225 -2.04 -21.41 27.53
CA PRO A 225 -1.69 -22.23 28.68
C PRO A 225 -0.28 -22.83 28.56
N ASN A 226 0.48 -22.64 29.63
CA ASN A 226 1.79 -23.18 29.93
C ASN A 226 1.78 -24.72 29.86
N ILE A 227 2.41 -25.32 28.85
CA ILE A 227 2.67 -26.77 28.80
C ILE A 227 4.09 -27.00 29.35
N GLY A 228 4.12 -27.63 30.52
CA GLY A 228 5.33 -27.90 31.30
C GLY A 228 6.37 -28.72 30.56
N GLN A 229 7.63 -28.33 30.78
CA GLN A 229 8.81 -29.10 30.46
C GLN A 229 8.90 -30.32 31.40
N SER A 230 9.03 -31.52 30.82
CA SER A 230 9.56 -32.68 31.52
C SER A 230 11.06 -32.76 31.27
N GLU A 231 11.80 -32.79 32.38
CA GLU A 231 13.23 -33.04 32.48
C GLU A 231 13.61 -34.37 31.82
N ASP A 232 14.76 -34.41 31.15
CA ASP A 232 15.66 -35.54 31.39
C ASP A 232 17.13 -35.19 31.14
N SER A 233 17.93 -35.75 32.04
CA SER A 233 19.33 -35.47 32.32
C SER A 233 20.32 -36.30 31.47
N LYS A 234 21.55 -35.79 31.26
CA LYS A 234 22.82 -36.47 31.59
C LYS A 234 24.09 -35.78 31.02
N THR A 235 24.85 -35.22 31.95
CA THR A 235 26.31 -35.39 32.22
C THR A 235 27.30 -35.76 31.10
N GLY A 236 28.39 -34.99 31.03
CA GLY A 236 29.70 -35.43 30.50
C GLY A 236 30.78 -34.35 30.66
N GLN A 237 31.77 -34.60 31.53
CA GLN A 237 32.92 -33.75 31.87
C GLN A 237 34.08 -33.89 30.85
N SER A 238 34.93 -32.85 30.70
CA SER A 238 36.41 -32.86 30.71
C SER A 238 36.94 -31.51 30.17
N GLU A 239 37.57 -30.69 31.00
CA GLU A 239 39.03 -30.49 31.19
C GLU A 239 39.67 -29.49 30.19
N ASP A 240 39.99 -28.30 30.71
CA ASP A 240 40.95 -27.27 30.24
C ASP A 240 42.43 -27.79 30.35
N PRO A 241 43.53 -27.08 29.95
CA PRO A 241 43.68 -25.62 29.78
C PRO A 241 44.70 -25.09 28.73
N GLU A 242 44.90 -23.76 28.78
CA GLU A 242 46.00 -22.91 28.27
C GLU A 242 45.98 -22.56 26.77
N GLY A 243 46.07 -21.31 26.30
CA GLY A 243 46.36 -20.01 26.90
C GLY A 243 47.16 -19.20 25.86
N ASP A 244 46.71 -18.00 25.45
CA ASP A 244 47.61 -16.91 25.06
C ASP A 244 46.85 -15.57 24.95
N GLN A 245 47.57 -14.51 25.30
CA GLN A 245 47.16 -13.13 25.45
C GLN A 245 47.23 -12.37 24.12
N SER A 246 46.30 -11.45 23.89
CA SER A 246 46.61 -10.14 23.30
C SER A 246 45.46 -9.16 23.56
N GLU A 247 45.84 -8.04 24.18
CA GLU A 247 45.02 -6.86 24.46
C GLU A 247 44.98 -5.90 23.24
N GLU A 248 44.07 -4.92 23.33
CA GLU A 248 43.89 -3.72 22.49
C GLU A 248 43.15 -3.96 21.14
N GLU A 249 42.07 -3.27 20.74
CA GLU A 249 41.52 -1.96 21.09
C GLU A 249 39.98 -2.04 21.24
N LYS A 250 39.47 -1.66 22.41
CA LYS A 250 38.06 -1.27 22.61
C LYS A 250 37.98 0.24 22.57
N GLY A 251 37.37 0.80 21.53
CA GLY A 251 37.08 2.22 21.53
C GLY A 251 36.54 2.75 20.21
N SER A 252 35.29 2.43 19.87
CA SER A 252 34.38 3.29 19.05
C SER A 252 33.11 2.55 18.58
N LYS A 253 32.40 1.83 19.46
CA LYS A 253 31.07 1.25 19.15
C LYS A 253 29.93 1.72 20.07
N GLU A 254 30.19 2.62 21.01
CA GLU A 254 29.17 3.09 21.97
C GLU A 254 28.48 4.41 21.58
N ALA A 255 28.77 5.00 20.42
CA ALA A 255 28.11 6.23 19.96
C ALA A 255 26.91 6.01 19.03
N ALA A 256 26.54 4.77 18.70
CA ALA A 256 25.43 4.43 17.80
C ALA A 256 24.24 3.74 18.49
N ALA A 257 24.32 3.49 19.80
CA ALA A 257 23.30 2.77 20.57
C ALA A 257 22.44 3.67 21.46
N SER A 258 22.36 4.97 21.15
CA SER A 258 21.60 5.95 21.96
C SER A 258 20.69 6.82 21.11
N LYS A 259 19.83 6.20 20.28
CA LYS A 259 18.62 6.84 19.71
C LYS A 259 17.45 5.87 19.51
N GLU A 260 17.48 4.69 20.11
CA GLU A 260 16.29 3.85 20.31
C GLU A 260 15.62 4.24 21.62
N ALA A 261 15.01 5.41 21.66
CA ALA A 261 13.87 5.63 22.55
C ALA A 261 12.61 5.25 21.76
N SER A 262 12.54 4.01 21.29
CA SER A 262 11.34 3.49 20.64
C SER A 262 10.25 3.39 21.70
N LEU A 263 9.08 3.95 21.39
CA LEU A 263 7.85 3.59 22.10
C LEU A 263 7.62 2.11 21.75
N PRO A 264 7.88 1.13 22.65
CA PRO A 264 8.03 -0.28 22.26
C PRO A 264 6.74 -0.89 21.66
N ASN A 265 5.63 -0.18 21.76
CA ASN A 265 4.30 -0.57 21.30
C ASN A 265 3.74 0.31 20.17
N GLN A 266 4.53 1.20 19.55
CA GLN A 266 4.05 2.10 18.48
C GLN A 266 5.02 2.13 17.27
N PRO A 267 5.19 1.01 16.55
CA PRO A 267 6.16 0.89 15.47
C PRO A 267 5.91 1.84 14.30
N TYR A 268 4.65 2.10 13.91
CA TYR A 268 4.35 3.06 12.85
C TYR A 268 4.64 4.49 13.28
N CYS A 269 4.31 4.85 14.52
CA CYS A 269 4.68 6.16 15.06
C CYS A 269 6.20 6.37 15.03
N ALA A 270 7.00 5.37 15.39
CA ALA A 270 8.45 5.45 15.33
C ALA A 270 8.97 5.71 13.89
N LYS A 271 8.42 5.02 12.88
CA LYS A 271 8.77 5.25 11.46
C LYS A 271 8.36 6.65 10.99
N LEU A 272 7.23 7.18 11.45
CA LEU A 272 6.76 8.53 11.11
C LEU A 272 7.66 9.62 11.73
N GLU A 273 8.16 9.44 12.94
CA GLU A 273 9.13 10.38 13.54
C GLU A 273 10.45 10.41 12.75
N ILE A 274 10.98 9.24 12.36
CA ILE A 274 12.15 9.14 11.48
C ILE A 274 11.90 9.85 10.15
N MET A 275 10.73 9.62 9.55
CA MET A 275 10.32 10.27 8.30
C MET A 275 10.31 11.80 8.43
N LYS A 276 9.81 12.31 9.55
CA LYS A 276 9.80 13.75 9.85
C LYS A 276 11.23 14.32 9.94
N GLU A 277 12.16 13.60 10.57
CA GLU A 277 13.58 13.99 10.58
C GLU A 277 14.18 14.00 9.17
N PHE A 278 13.85 13.00 8.34
CA PHE A 278 14.36 12.91 6.97
C PHE A 278 13.87 14.05 6.08
N LEU A 279 12.59 14.41 6.16
CA LEU A 279 12.00 15.51 5.36
C LEU A 279 12.56 16.90 5.71
N GLN A 280 13.26 17.04 6.84
CA GLN A 280 13.93 18.28 7.23
C GLN A 280 15.39 18.36 6.76
N LYS A 281 15.97 17.24 6.33
CA LYS A 281 17.34 17.21 5.79
C LYS A 281 17.36 17.68 4.34
N GLU A 282 18.43 18.35 3.95
CA GLU A 282 18.66 18.73 2.55
C GLU A 282 18.86 17.48 1.67
N ASN A 283 19.62 16.50 2.17
CA ASN A 283 19.94 15.27 1.47
C ASN A 283 19.68 14.06 2.36
N VAL A 284 18.98 13.06 1.81
CA VAL A 284 18.74 11.75 2.42
C VAL A 284 19.07 10.70 1.38
N SER A 285 19.97 9.78 1.69
CA SER A 285 20.33 8.74 0.73
C SER A 285 19.21 7.69 0.64
N ARG A 286 19.02 7.09 -0.54
CA ARG A 286 18.09 5.96 -0.69
C ARG A 286 18.46 4.77 0.21
N GLN A 287 19.74 4.65 0.57
CA GLN A 287 20.19 3.63 1.52
C GLN A 287 19.65 3.91 2.93
N ASP A 288 19.73 5.15 3.42
CA ASP A 288 19.15 5.52 4.71
C ASP A 288 17.63 5.31 4.74
N VAL A 289 16.95 5.61 3.63
CA VAL A 289 15.50 5.36 3.48
C VAL A 289 15.20 3.87 3.58
N ARG A 290 15.92 3.01 2.86
CA ARG A 290 15.75 1.55 2.97
C ARG A 290 16.02 1.05 4.38
N ASP A 291 17.11 1.48 4.99
CA ASP A 291 17.53 0.97 6.30
C ASP A 291 16.57 1.40 7.42
N GLN A 292 16.01 2.61 7.32
CA GLN A 292 15.19 3.18 8.39
C GLN A 292 13.68 3.09 8.14
N LEU A 293 13.22 3.20 6.90
CA LEU A 293 11.80 3.14 6.53
C LEU A 293 11.41 1.81 5.86
N GLY A 294 12.38 1.07 5.34
CA GLY A 294 12.19 -0.24 4.73
C GLY A 294 11.98 -0.19 3.22
N ASN A 295 12.01 -1.38 2.61
CA ASN A 295 11.61 -1.59 1.22
C ASN A 295 11.18 -3.03 0.94
N ASP A 296 10.62 -3.72 1.94
CA ASP A 296 10.28 -5.15 1.85
C ASP A 296 8.78 -5.41 2.03
N ILE A 297 8.38 -6.68 1.88
CA ILE A 297 6.98 -7.15 1.91
C ILE A 297 6.24 -6.91 3.24
N LYS A 298 6.92 -6.50 4.31
CA LYS A 298 6.26 -6.18 5.59
C LYS A 298 5.60 -4.82 5.48
N ALA A 299 4.38 -4.69 5.98
CA ALA A 299 3.66 -3.42 5.99
C ALA A 299 4.46 -2.29 6.68
N LEU A 300 5.14 -2.63 7.79
CA LEU A 300 5.96 -1.69 8.56
C LEU A 300 7.21 -1.20 7.79
N ASN A 301 7.64 -1.93 6.77
CA ASN A 301 8.82 -1.65 5.94
C ASN A 301 8.45 -1.26 4.50
N SER A 302 7.18 -0.96 4.20
CA SER A 302 6.75 -0.54 2.86
C SER A 302 5.80 0.65 2.90
N VAL A 303 4.81 0.66 3.80
CA VAL A 303 3.86 1.80 3.94
C VAL A 303 4.60 3.11 4.29
N PRO A 304 5.52 3.15 5.27
CA PRO A 304 6.28 4.38 5.53
C PRO A 304 7.16 4.80 4.34
N ALA A 305 7.75 3.84 3.62
CA ALA A 305 8.57 4.13 2.45
C ALA A 305 7.74 4.75 1.30
N ALA A 306 6.50 4.27 1.10
CA ALA A 306 5.57 4.82 0.13
C ALA A 306 5.17 6.27 0.46
N ILE A 307 4.78 6.53 1.72
CA ILE A 307 4.44 7.88 2.20
C ILE A 307 5.65 8.83 2.06
N PHE A 308 6.83 8.38 2.46
CA PHE A 308 8.05 9.17 2.30
C PHE A 308 8.34 9.47 0.83
N SER A 309 8.20 8.50 -0.07
CA SER A 309 8.41 8.67 -1.51
C SER A 309 7.53 9.78 -2.08
N PHE A 310 6.25 9.82 -1.68
CA PHE A 310 5.34 10.91 -2.03
C PHE A 310 5.80 12.27 -1.49
N LEU A 311 6.06 12.37 -0.18
CA LEU A 311 6.41 13.63 0.47
C LEU A 311 7.77 14.18 0.03
N HIS A 312 8.76 13.31 -0.17
CA HIS A 312 10.09 13.67 -0.65
C HIS A 312 10.04 14.21 -2.09
N CYS A 313 9.23 13.59 -2.95
CA CYS A 313 9.10 13.98 -4.35
C CYS A 313 8.21 15.21 -4.59
N MET A 314 7.69 15.85 -3.54
CA MET A 314 7.13 17.20 -3.61
C MET A 314 8.16 18.20 -4.15
N ARG A 315 9.45 17.93 -3.92
CA ARG A 315 10.58 18.68 -4.48
C ARG A 315 11.22 17.90 -5.62
N SER A 316 12.03 18.58 -6.42
CA SER A 316 12.87 17.93 -7.43
C SER A 316 13.84 16.95 -6.77
N VAL A 317 14.14 15.85 -7.45
CA VAL A 317 15.14 14.86 -7.07
C VAL A 317 16.16 14.81 -8.20
N ASP A 318 17.42 15.11 -7.90
CA ASP A 318 18.45 15.44 -8.91
C ASP A 318 18.65 14.38 -10.00
N ASP A 319 18.53 13.10 -9.66
CA ASP A 319 18.72 11.98 -10.57
C ASP A 319 17.42 11.46 -11.22
N ILE A 320 16.30 12.17 -11.05
CA ILE A 320 15.01 11.86 -11.69
C ILE A 320 14.56 13.09 -12.52
N PRO A 321 14.90 13.13 -13.83
CA PRO A 321 14.69 14.31 -14.68
C PRO A 321 13.26 14.39 -15.23
N THR A 322 12.27 14.60 -14.37
CA THR A 322 10.87 14.89 -14.76
C THR A 322 10.30 16.03 -13.95
N ASP A 323 9.55 16.92 -14.63
CA ASP A 323 8.78 17.99 -14.00
C ASP A 323 7.46 17.49 -13.40
N ASN A 324 7.01 16.30 -13.80
CA ASN A 324 5.79 15.69 -13.27
C ASN A 324 6.07 15.04 -11.90
N ALA A 325 5.53 15.66 -10.83
CA ALA A 325 5.75 15.18 -9.46
C ALA A 325 5.19 13.78 -9.19
N LEU A 326 4.08 13.38 -9.83
CA LEU A 326 3.50 12.05 -9.67
C LEU A 326 4.41 10.99 -10.32
N GLU A 327 4.89 11.27 -11.53
CA GLU A 327 5.86 10.40 -12.21
C GLU A 327 7.15 10.27 -11.38
N ARG A 328 7.63 11.39 -10.83
CA ARG A 328 8.79 11.41 -9.93
C ARG A 328 8.58 10.55 -8.68
N THR A 329 7.40 10.62 -8.06
CA THR A 329 7.05 9.79 -6.90
C THR A 329 7.13 8.29 -7.22
N ILE A 330 6.53 7.85 -8.33
CA ILE A 330 6.55 6.43 -8.72
C ILE A 330 7.96 5.97 -9.07
N ILE A 331 8.72 6.75 -9.84
CA ILE A 331 10.14 6.43 -10.15
C ILE A 331 10.96 6.33 -8.86
N TYR A 332 10.78 7.26 -7.93
CA TYR A 332 11.51 7.26 -6.67
C TYR A 332 11.16 6.02 -5.83
N ALA A 333 9.87 5.69 -5.69
CA ALA A 333 9.42 4.50 -4.98
C ALA A 333 10.07 3.22 -5.54
N ILE A 334 10.05 3.04 -6.86
CA ILE A 334 10.70 1.91 -7.53
C ILE A 334 12.21 1.91 -7.30
N SER A 335 12.85 3.09 -7.28
CA SER A 335 14.30 3.21 -7.08
C SER A 335 14.79 2.82 -5.68
N LEU A 336 13.88 2.71 -4.70
CA LEU A 336 14.20 2.11 -3.41
C LEU A 336 14.53 0.62 -3.56
N GLY A 337 14.00 -0.06 -4.58
CA GLY A 337 14.17 -1.50 -4.81
C GLY A 337 13.40 -2.35 -3.79
N GLY A 338 13.54 -3.68 -3.86
CA GLY A 338 12.82 -4.59 -2.96
C GLY A 338 11.42 -4.87 -3.48
N ASP A 339 10.39 -4.59 -2.68
CA ASP A 339 8.97 -4.75 -3.04
C ASP A 339 8.46 -3.53 -3.81
N THR A 340 8.88 -3.42 -5.07
CA THR A 340 8.80 -2.18 -5.85
C THR A 340 7.41 -1.87 -6.38
N ASP A 341 6.65 -2.88 -6.79
CA ASP A 341 5.24 -2.74 -7.19
C ASP A 341 4.38 -2.28 -6.01
N THR A 342 4.51 -2.91 -4.84
CA THR A 342 3.68 -2.55 -3.68
C THR A 342 4.00 -1.15 -3.15
N ILE A 343 5.28 -0.78 -3.04
CA ILE A 343 5.66 0.56 -2.58
C ILE A 343 5.22 1.61 -3.60
N ALA A 344 5.35 1.33 -4.89
CA ALA A 344 4.94 2.25 -5.95
C ALA A 344 3.42 2.38 -6.08
N THR A 345 2.64 1.31 -5.88
CA THR A 345 1.16 1.37 -5.89
C THR A 345 0.64 2.25 -4.77
N MET A 346 1.18 2.10 -3.55
CA MET A 346 0.78 2.91 -2.39
C MET A 346 1.22 4.38 -2.56
N ALA A 347 2.48 4.61 -2.96
CA ALA A 347 2.96 5.97 -3.22
C ALA A 347 2.19 6.65 -4.36
N GLY A 348 1.85 5.89 -5.41
CA GLY A 348 1.01 6.30 -6.52
C GLY A 348 -0.41 6.66 -6.08
N ALA A 349 -1.03 5.84 -5.22
CA ALA A 349 -2.36 6.14 -4.67
C ALA A 349 -2.38 7.48 -3.93
N ILE A 350 -1.41 7.72 -3.04
CA ILE A 350 -1.29 8.97 -2.29
C ILE A 350 -1.02 10.14 -3.25
N ALA A 351 -0.07 10.00 -4.19
CA ALA A 351 0.27 11.03 -5.16
C ALA A 351 -0.92 11.37 -6.07
N GLY A 352 -1.61 10.38 -6.61
CA GLY A 352 -2.79 10.55 -7.45
C GLY A 352 -3.96 11.18 -6.69
N ALA A 353 -4.14 10.83 -5.42
CA ALA A 353 -5.11 11.46 -4.52
C ALA A 353 -4.77 12.93 -4.24
N TYR A 354 -3.51 13.33 -4.28
CA TYR A 354 -3.10 14.72 -4.13
C TYR A 354 -3.19 15.51 -5.44
N TYR A 355 -2.55 15.01 -6.50
CA TYR A 355 -2.35 15.72 -7.75
C TYR A 355 -3.52 15.62 -8.74
N GLY A 356 -4.32 14.56 -8.70
CA GLY A 356 -5.40 14.34 -9.67
C GLY A 356 -4.98 13.59 -10.93
N ILE A 357 -5.98 13.20 -11.72
CA ILE A 357 -5.78 12.39 -12.93
C ILE A 357 -4.96 13.13 -13.99
N GLU A 358 -4.91 14.46 -13.97
CA GLU A 358 -4.16 15.27 -14.93
C GLU A 358 -2.64 15.07 -14.80
N TYR A 359 -2.17 14.58 -13.64
CA TYR A 359 -0.77 14.26 -13.41
C TYR A 359 -0.43 12.80 -13.76
N VAL A 360 -1.43 11.94 -14.02
CA VAL A 360 -1.17 10.58 -14.51
C VAL A 360 -0.82 10.67 -16.00
N PRO A 361 0.40 10.28 -16.42
CA PRO A 361 0.79 10.39 -17.82
C PRO A 361 -0.19 9.65 -18.75
N PRO A 362 -0.71 10.29 -19.80
CA PRO A 362 -1.60 9.61 -20.75
C PRO A 362 -1.03 8.33 -21.36
N PRO A 363 0.31 8.21 -21.60
CA PRO A 363 0.89 6.93 -21.99
C PRO A 363 0.69 5.81 -20.98
N TRP A 364 0.74 6.10 -19.68
CA TRP A 364 0.55 5.10 -18.62
C TRP A 364 -0.89 4.63 -18.57
N MET A 365 -1.85 5.55 -18.72
CA MET A 365 -3.28 5.21 -18.83
C MET A 365 -3.60 4.27 -20.00
N LYS A 366 -2.82 4.35 -21.09
CA LYS A 366 -2.99 3.48 -22.25
C LYS A 366 -2.21 2.17 -22.13
N ALA A 367 -1.05 2.20 -21.48
CA ALA A 367 -0.15 1.06 -21.40
C ALA A 367 -0.48 0.10 -20.25
N CYS A 368 -0.95 0.60 -19.11
CA CYS A 368 -1.20 -0.22 -17.92
C CYS A 368 -2.56 -0.91 -17.99
N GLU A 369 -2.56 -2.24 -17.84
CA GLU A 369 -3.77 -3.04 -17.74
C GLU A 369 -4.63 -2.52 -16.58
N GLY A 370 -5.95 -2.44 -16.76
CA GLY A 370 -6.88 -2.06 -15.69
C GLY A 370 -6.94 -0.56 -15.35
N ALA A 371 -6.14 0.31 -15.99
CA ALA A 371 -6.17 1.75 -15.73
C ALA A 371 -7.55 2.38 -16.02
N ASN A 372 -8.24 1.95 -17.07
CA ASN A 372 -9.60 2.41 -17.40
C ASN A 372 -10.64 1.90 -16.39
N ASP A 373 -10.49 0.66 -15.91
CA ASP A 373 -11.35 0.11 -14.85
C ASP A 373 -11.17 0.89 -13.55
N ALA A 374 -9.94 1.28 -13.21
CA ALA A 374 -9.65 2.12 -12.05
C ALA A 374 -10.37 3.47 -12.11
N VAL A 375 -10.40 4.13 -13.28
CA VAL A 375 -11.17 5.38 -13.47
C VAL A 375 -12.67 5.15 -13.29
N ARG A 376 -13.21 4.03 -13.80
CA ARG A 376 -14.63 3.69 -13.62
C ARG A 376 -14.99 3.42 -12.17
N PHE A 377 -14.15 2.67 -11.44
CA PHE A 377 -14.35 2.43 -10.01
C PHE A 377 -14.26 3.72 -9.21
N ALA A 378 -13.29 4.58 -9.52
CA ALA A 378 -13.13 5.88 -8.87
C ALA A 378 -14.37 6.77 -9.02
N ASP A 379 -14.96 6.82 -10.21
CA ASP A 379 -16.21 7.55 -10.47
C ASP A 379 -17.39 7.00 -9.67
N GLN A 380 -17.52 5.68 -9.56
CA GLN A 380 -18.58 5.05 -8.77
C GLN A 380 -18.40 5.29 -7.27
N LEU A 381 -17.16 5.21 -6.77
CA LEU A 381 -16.83 5.53 -5.38
C LEU A 381 -17.06 7.01 -5.07
N TYR A 382 -16.75 7.91 -6.02
CA TYR A 382 -17.06 9.34 -5.90
C TYR A 382 -18.56 9.56 -5.69
N CYS A 383 -19.40 8.99 -6.55
CA CYS A 383 -20.85 9.08 -6.40
C CYS A 383 -21.36 8.56 -5.05
N LEU A 384 -20.79 7.45 -4.55
CA LEU A 384 -21.16 6.90 -3.24
C LEU A 384 -20.70 7.78 -2.08
N ALA A 385 -19.52 8.38 -2.18
CA ALA A 385 -18.93 9.19 -1.12
C ALA A 385 -19.58 10.59 -1.00
N THR A 386 -20.01 11.18 -2.12
CA THR A 386 -20.58 12.55 -2.17
C THR A 386 -22.09 12.57 -2.31
N GLY A 387 -22.71 11.48 -2.78
CA GLY A 387 -24.12 11.45 -3.17
C GLY A 387 -24.43 12.11 -4.51
N GLU A 388 -23.41 12.59 -5.23
CA GLU A 388 -23.56 13.22 -6.54
C GLU A 388 -23.74 12.18 -7.65
N THR A 389 -24.51 12.53 -8.69
CA THR A 389 -24.65 11.73 -9.91
C THR A 389 -23.73 12.27 -10.99
N ILE A 390 -22.92 11.41 -11.58
CA ILE A 390 -22.14 11.74 -12.77
C ILE A 390 -23.06 11.66 -13.98
N GLU A 391 -23.32 12.77 -14.66
CA GLU A 391 -23.95 12.74 -15.98
C GLU A 391 -23.04 11.98 -16.95
N LYS A 392 -23.59 10.99 -17.66
CA LYS A 392 -22.85 10.31 -18.73
C LYS A 392 -22.56 11.34 -19.81
N ASP A 393 -21.29 11.53 -20.12
CA ASP A 393 -20.89 12.33 -21.27
C ASP A 393 -21.50 11.66 -22.52
N ASN A 394 -22.40 12.37 -23.22
CA ASN A 394 -23.16 11.86 -24.37
C ASN A 394 -22.27 11.71 -25.63
N GLY A 395 -21.12 11.03 -25.50
CA GLY A 395 -20.08 10.98 -26.53
C GLY A 395 -19.74 9.58 -27.04
N GLU A 396 -19.95 8.51 -26.28
CA GLU A 396 -19.66 7.15 -26.74
C GLU A 396 -20.94 6.40 -27.08
N LYS A 397 -21.24 6.38 -28.38
CA LYS A 397 -22.14 5.36 -28.93
C LYS A 397 -21.52 4.00 -28.65
N ASP A 398 -22.12 3.31 -27.69
CA ASP A 398 -22.03 1.88 -27.50
C ASP A 398 -22.26 1.20 -28.86
N LYS A 399 -21.18 0.81 -29.53
CA LYS A 399 -21.27 -0.07 -30.70
C LYS A 399 -21.59 -1.44 -30.14
N GLY A 400 -22.89 -1.67 -29.94
CA GLY A 400 -23.42 -2.96 -29.58
C GLY A 400 -22.84 -4.04 -30.50
N ASP A 401 -22.44 -5.13 -29.88
CA ASP A 401 -22.18 -6.40 -30.52
C ASP A 401 -23.42 -6.84 -31.30
N GLU A 402 -23.48 -6.47 -32.58
CA GLU A 402 -24.33 -7.16 -33.54
C GLU A 402 -23.74 -8.55 -33.78
N ALA A 403 -24.36 -9.53 -33.15
CA ALA A 403 -24.19 -10.94 -33.45
C ALA A 403 -24.31 -11.17 -34.97
N LYS A 404 -23.22 -11.65 -35.59
CA LYS A 404 -23.24 -12.11 -36.98
C LYS A 404 -24.22 -13.30 -37.10
N PRO A 405 -25.15 -13.29 -38.07
CA PRO A 405 -26.00 -14.44 -38.32
C PRO A 405 -25.17 -15.59 -38.92
N SER A 406 -25.38 -16.79 -38.38
CA SER A 406 -24.87 -18.05 -38.91
C SER A 406 -25.37 -18.28 -40.34
N THR A 407 -24.45 -18.42 -41.28
CA THR A 407 -24.76 -18.94 -42.61
C THR A 407 -24.54 -20.44 -42.59
N THR A 408 -25.65 -21.18 -42.55
CA THR A 408 -25.74 -22.57 -43.03
C THR A 408 -26.73 -22.55 -44.17
N ASP A 409 -26.22 -22.74 -45.38
CA ASP A 409 -26.85 -23.50 -46.47
C ASP A 409 -25.73 -24.05 -47.37
#